data_AF-A0A0T5VLK7-F1
#
_entry.id   AF-A0A0T5VLK7-F1
#
_cell.length_a   1.000
_cell.length_b   1.000
_cell.length_c   1.000
_cell.angle_alpha   90.00
_cell.angle_beta   90.00
_cell.angle_gamma   90.00
#
_symmetry.space_group_name_H-M   'P 1'
#
loop_
_entity.id
_entity.type
_entity.pdbx_description
1 polymer ?
#
loop_
_entity_poly.entity_id
_entity_poly.type
_entity_poly.pdbx_seq_one_letter_code
_entity_poly.pdbx_strand_id
1 'polypeptide(L)'
;MNELRLIEHYLLSDDKDGESFLFEAKMILQPELRQQVYWQNKTYQMVRDYGRKQLKNEINNIHETLFNTDAHQSFRQKVMRFFSK
;
A
#
# COMPACT_ATOMS: atom_id res chain seq x y z
N MET A 1 24.28 10.38 12.83
CA MET A 1 23.46 9.99 11.65
C MET A 1 22.29 9.19 12.20
N ASN A 2 21.05 9.55 11.90
CA ASN A 2 19.85 8.96 12.51
C ASN A 2 19.52 7.60 11.85
N GLU A 3 19.54 6.50 12.62
CA GLU A 3 19.25 5.14 12.13
C GLU A 3 17.85 5.03 11.51
N LEU A 4 16.85 5.71 12.10
CA LEU A 4 15.49 5.74 11.57
C LEU A 4 15.46 6.27 10.14
N ARG A 5 16.20 7.37 9.86
CA ARG A 5 16.25 7.97 8.52
C ARG A 5 16.84 7.00 7.49
N LEU A 6 17.85 6.22 7.88
CA LEU A 6 18.48 5.25 6.99
C LEU A 6 17.54 4.07 6.71
N ILE A 7 16.82 3.59 7.73
CA ILE A 7 15.80 2.55 7.56
C ILE A 7 14.68 3.04 6.64
N GLU A 8 14.21 4.27 6.83
CA GLU A 8 13.16 4.88 5.99
C GLU A 8 13.63 5.05 4.55
N HIS A 9 14.83 5.58 4.33
CA HIS A 9 15.42 5.67 2.98
C HIS A 9 15.50 4.29 2.33
N TYR A 10 15.99 3.29 3.06
CA TYR A 10 16.10 1.92 2.54
C TYR A 10 14.75 1.27 2.20
N LEU A 11 13.70 1.53 3.01
CA LEU A 11 12.40 0.89 2.86
C LEU A 11 11.44 1.61 1.90
N LEU A 12 11.60 2.92 1.73
CA LEU A 12 10.61 3.77 1.04
C LEU A 12 11.13 4.40 -0.26
N SER A 13 12.45 4.46 -0.47
CA SER A 13 12.99 4.99 -1.73
C SER A 13 12.81 3.99 -2.86
N ASP A 14 12.34 4.48 -4.02
CA ASP A 14 12.16 3.66 -5.22
C ASP A 14 13.49 3.24 -5.86
N ASP A 15 14.56 4.02 -5.65
CA ASP A 15 15.88 3.78 -6.22
C ASP A 15 16.87 3.26 -5.17
N LYS A 16 17.49 2.12 -5.46
CA LYS A 16 18.63 1.61 -4.68
C LYS A 16 19.91 2.32 -5.10
N ASP A 17 20.28 3.32 -4.31
CA ASP A 17 21.52 4.08 -4.45
C ASP A 17 22.70 3.48 -3.66
N GLY A 18 23.86 4.16 -3.72
CA GLY A 18 25.04 3.74 -2.96
C GLY A 18 24.83 3.72 -1.44
N GLU A 19 23.95 4.57 -0.91
CA GLU A 19 23.60 4.58 0.52
C GLU A 19 22.85 3.30 0.90
N SER A 20 21.97 2.83 0.02
CA SER A 20 21.23 1.56 0.18
C SER A 20 22.15 0.34 0.23
N PHE A 21 23.16 0.26 -0.65
CA PHE A 21 24.13 -0.84 -0.64
C PHE A 21 25.00 -0.85 0.62
N LEU A 22 25.47 0.32 1.04
CA LEU A 22 26.22 0.45 2.30
C LEU A 22 25.36 0.02 3.51
N PHE A 23 24.07 0.35 3.48
CA PHE A 23 23.13 -0.05 4.51
C PHE A 23 22.87 -1.56 4.54
N GLU A 24 22.78 -2.21 3.38
CA GLU A 24 22.70 -3.68 3.29
C GLU A 24 23.92 -4.36 3.90
N ALA A 25 25.13 -3.86 3.63
CA ALA A 25 26.34 -4.37 4.27
C ALA A 25 26.31 -4.21 5.80
N LYS A 26 25.80 -3.08 6.32
CA LYS A 26 25.63 -2.87 7.77
C LYS A 26 24.66 -3.88 8.38
N MET A 27 23.52 -4.15 7.73
CA MET A 27 22.55 -5.14 8.20
C MET A 27 23.11 -6.57 8.27
N ILE A 28 24.09 -6.92 7.43
CA ILE A 28 24.78 -8.22 7.50
C ILE A 28 25.63 -8.30 8.78
N LEU A 29 26.31 -7.20 9.12
CA LEU A 29 27.23 -7.11 10.26
C LEU A 29 26.51 -6.86 11.59
N GLN A 30 25.26 -6.38 11.57
CA GLN A 30 24.51 -5.93 12.74
C GLN A 30 23.10 -6.58 12.77
N PRO A 31 22.96 -7.75 13.42
CA PRO A 31 21.69 -8.48 13.48
C PRO A 31 20.53 -7.68 14.08
N GLU A 32 20.81 -6.82 15.05
CA GLU A 32 19.82 -5.97 15.72
C GLU A 32 19.22 -4.96 14.73
N LEU A 33 20.07 -4.35 13.89
CA LEU A 33 19.63 -3.43 12.83
C LEU A 33 18.73 -4.15 11.82
N ARG A 34 19.10 -5.37 11.41
CA ARG A 34 18.27 -6.19 10.53
C ARG A 34 16.90 -6.49 11.14
N GLN A 35 16.86 -6.74 12.45
CA GLN A 35 15.60 -6.98 13.16
C GLN A 35 14.72 -5.74 13.23
N GLN A 36 15.31 -4.56 13.46
CA GLN A 36 14.57 -3.28 13.42
C GLN A 36 13.95 -3.03 12.04
N VAL A 37 14.74 -3.19 10.97
CA VAL A 37 14.27 -3.06 9.58
C VAL A 37 13.13 -4.04 9.28
N TYR A 38 13.27 -5.29 9.73
CA TYR A 38 12.24 -6.31 9.56
C TYR A 38 10.90 -5.88 10.21
N TRP A 39 10.93 -5.44 11.46
CA TRP A 39 9.71 -5.06 12.18
C TRP A 39 9.08 -3.76 11.64
N GLN A 40 9.90 -2.81 11.20
CA GLN A 40 9.39 -1.59 10.56
C GLN A 40 8.71 -1.92 9.23
N ASN A 41 9.33 -2.75 8.38
CA ASN A 41 8.72 -3.22 7.14
C ASN A 41 7.41 -3.99 7.40
N LYS A 42 7.38 -4.87 8.41
CA LYS A 42 6.16 -5.60 8.78
C LYS A 42 5.03 -4.68 9.23
N THR A 43 5.36 -3.65 10.00
CA THR A 43 4.39 -2.63 10.41
C THR A 43 3.83 -1.89 9.19
N TYR A 44 4.68 -1.45 8.26
CA TYR A 44 4.23 -0.79 7.03
C TYR A 44 3.36 -1.69 6.15
N GLN A 45 3.71 -2.98 6.02
CA GLN A 45 2.89 -3.97 5.31
C GLN A 45 1.50 -4.06 5.94
N MET A 46 1.42 -4.21 7.26
CA MET A 46 0.15 -4.33 7.98
C MET A 46 -0.75 -3.09 7.80
N VAL A 47 -0.18 -1.89 7.93
CA VAL A 47 -0.90 -0.62 7.73
C VAL A 47 -1.40 -0.52 6.29
N ARG A 48 -0.55 -0.84 5.30
CA ARG A 48 -0.91 -0.81 3.88
C ARG A 48 -2.02 -1.79 3.55
N ASP A 49 -1.92 -3.02 4.04
CA ASP A 49 -2.91 -4.08 3.78
C ASP A 49 -4.27 -3.74 4.39
N TYR A 50 -4.27 -3.21 5.63
CA TYR A 50 -5.48 -2.72 6.26
C TYR A 50 -6.13 -1.59 5.47
N GLY A 51 -5.34 -0.58 5.07
CA GLY A 51 -5.82 0.53 4.24
C GLY A 51 -6.38 0.07 2.90
N ARG A 52 -5.72 -0.88 2.23
CA ARG A 52 -6.22 -1.47 0.97
C ARG A 52 -7.54 -2.21 1.16
N LYS A 53 -7.70 -2.95 2.27
CA LYS A 53 -8.94 -3.64 2.60
C LYS A 53 -10.08 -2.64 2.85
N GLN A 54 -9.80 -1.57 3.59
CA GLN A 54 -10.78 -0.50 3.83
C GLN A 54 -11.21 0.16 2.52
N LEU A 55 -10.26 0.59 1.68
CA LEU A 55 -10.57 1.21 0.39
C LEU A 55 -11.39 0.28 -0.51
N LYS A 56 -11.07 -1.01 -0.54
CA LYS A 56 -11.84 -2.01 -1.29
C LYS A 56 -13.28 -2.10 -0.78
N ASN A 57 -13.49 -2.09 0.53
CA ASN A 57 -14.83 -2.11 1.11
C ASN A 57 -15.62 -0.84 0.75
N GLU A 58 -14.98 0.33 0.79
CA GLU A 58 -15.61 1.59 0.38
C GLU A 58 -16.05 1.55 -1.09
N ILE A 59 -15.17 1.10 -1.99
CA ILE A 59 -15.49 0.93 -3.42
C ILE A 59 -16.65 -0.06 -3.61
N ASN A 60 -16.63 -1.19 -2.92
CA ASN A 60 -17.70 -2.18 -2.98
C ASN A 60 -19.04 -1.60 -2.52
N ASN A 61 -19.05 -0.85 -1.40
CA ASN A 61 -20.27 -0.23 -0.90
C ASN A 61 -20.84 0.80 -1.87
N ILE A 62 -19.97 1.60 -2.51
CA ILE A 62 -20.38 2.55 -3.56
C ILE A 62 -20.98 1.79 -4.75
N HIS A 63 -20.35 0.70 -5.19
CA HIS A 63 -20.85 -0.14 -6.27
C HIS A 63 -22.23 -0.73 -5.94
N GLU A 64 -22.38 -1.38 -4.79
CA GLU A 64 -23.65 -1.93 -4.31
C GLU A 64 -24.75 -0.87 -4.29
N THR A 65 -24.44 0.31 -3.73
CA THR A 65 -25.39 1.42 -3.67
C THR A 65 -25.82 1.85 -5.07
N LEU A 66 -24.88 2.17 -5.96
CA LEU A 66 -25.20 2.75 -7.27
C LEU A 66 -25.75 1.75 -8.29
N PHE A 67 -25.38 0.47 -8.20
CA PHE A 67 -25.72 -0.53 -9.21
C PHE A 67 -26.77 -1.54 -8.76
N ASN A 68 -26.97 -1.76 -7.46
CA ASN A 68 -27.87 -2.81 -6.98
C ASN A 68 -29.12 -2.28 -6.25
N THR A 69 -29.19 -0.98 -5.96
CA THR A 69 -30.43 -0.38 -5.43
C THR A 69 -31.36 0.12 -6.54
N ASP A 70 -32.67 -0.04 -6.34
CA ASP A 70 -33.69 0.39 -7.31
C ASP A 70 -33.70 1.90 -7.53
N ALA A 71 -33.32 2.68 -6.50
CA ALA A 71 -33.24 4.15 -6.55
C ALA A 71 -32.26 4.68 -7.62
N HIS A 72 -31.28 3.87 -8.04
CA HIS A 72 -30.24 4.26 -8.98
C HIS A 72 -30.30 3.51 -10.33
N GLN A 73 -31.42 2.85 -10.64
CA GLN A 73 -31.59 2.07 -11.87
C GLN A 73 -31.28 2.86 -13.15
N SER A 74 -31.71 4.12 -13.25
CA SER A 74 -31.48 4.96 -14.44
C SER A 74 -30.00 5.30 -14.63
N PHE A 75 -29.26 5.50 -13.52
CA PHE A 75 -27.82 5.70 -13.54
C PHE A 75 -27.10 4.45 -14.04
N ARG A 76 -27.40 3.28 -13.45
CA ARG A 76 -26.88 1.99 -13.90
C ARG A 76 -27.09 1.76 -15.39
N GLN A 77 -28.31 1.97 -15.89
CA GLN A 77 -28.63 1.79 -17.30
C GLN A 77 -27.82 2.72 -18.21
N LYS A 78 -27.63 3.99 -17.83
CA LYS A 78 -26.78 4.93 -18.58
C LYS A 78 -25.34 4.46 -18.64
N VAL A 79 -24.78 4.00 -17.52
CA VAL A 79 -23.40 3.49 -17.47
C VAL A 79 -23.24 2.25 -18.35
N MET A 80 -24.14 1.27 -18.22
CA MET A 80 -24.08 0.03 -19.01
C MET A 80 -24.18 0.28 -20.52
N ARG A 81 -24.87 1.33 -20.96
CA ARG A 81 -24.96 1.71 -22.38
C ARG A 81 -23.61 2.11 -23.00
N PHE A 82 -22.65 2.60 -22.20
CA PHE A 82 -21.30 2.88 -22.70
C PHE A 82 -20.52 1.61 -23.03
N PHE A 83 -20.88 0.48 -22.42
CA PHE A 83 -20.21 -0.81 -22.58
C PHE A 83 -20.98 -1.78 -23.49
N SER A 84 -22.18 -1.40 -23.96
CA SER A 84 -23.03 -2.25 -24.79
C SER A 84 -22.78 -2.05 -26.29
N LYS A 85 -21.53 -2.16 -26.73
CA LYS A 85 -21.13 -2.16 -28.14
C LYS A 85 -20.22 -3.34 -28.44
#